data_AF-A0A0S9DL06-F1
#
_entry.id   AF-A0A0S9DL06-F1
#
_cell.length_a   1.000
_cell.length_b   1.000
_cell.length_c   1.000
_cell.angle_alpha   90.00
_cell.angle_beta   90.00
_cell.angle_gamma   90.00
#
_symmetry.space_group_name_H-M   'P 1'
#
loop_
_entity.id
_entity.type
_entity.pdbx_description
1 polymer ?
#
loop_
_entity_poly.entity_id
_entity_poly.type
_entity_poly.pdbx_seq_one_letter_code
_entity_poly.pdbx_strand_id
1 'polypeptide(L)'
;MHPRSRKLPLFDWEPFLLGIVLLAALAASLTVRLAVTGTIVGVIAALVALPAIVQLVRIGLRTGGERNSASRLVRLDGFDLRPVATDGTLMLDETNRRQDSIDLALGWTEHSFTVVLWPSATRWLGRELRTEAYFVGGPRPARAGFLPRGTDASIGEALESLRDTGVLVTVDARIFGDGKLPDPTRPFTRLARPLTVEVGRPVDDALAGIRP
;
A
#
# COMPACT_ATOMS: atom_id res chain seq x y z
N MET A 1 8.18 5.84 25.74
CA MET A 1 6.76 5.91 25.33
C MET A 1 6.67 5.29 23.94
N HIS A 2 6.13 4.08 23.78
CA HIS A 2 6.09 3.43 22.46
C HIS A 2 5.00 4.09 21.60
N PRO A 3 5.30 4.50 20.35
CA PRO A 3 4.27 5.00 19.44
C PRO A 3 3.23 3.90 19.21
N ARG A 4 1.95 4.23 19.42
CA ARG A 4 0.84 3.30 19.16
C ARG A 4 0.62 3.22 17.67
N SER A 5 0.89 2.06 17.07
CA SER A 5 0.55 1.81 15.67
C SER A 5 -0.97 1.73 15.50
N ARG A 6 -1.51 2.47 14.52
CA ARG A 6 -2.93 2.42 14.17
C ARG A 6 -3.22 1.09 13.46
N LYS A 7 -4.38 0.51 13.75
CA LYS A 7 -4.81 -0.75 13.16
C LYS A 7 -6.13 -0.58 12.42
N LEU A 8 -6.25 -1.24 11.27
CA LEU A 8 -7.54 -1.37 10.58
C LEU A 8 -8.59 -2.02 11.52
N PRO A 9 -9.85 -1.55 11.45
CA PRO A 9 -10.94 -2.17 12.20
C PRO A 9 -11.10 -3.63 11.80
N LEU A 10 -11.42 -4.48 12.78
CA LEU A 10 -11.53 -5.93 12.58
C LEU A 10 -12.54 -6.30 11.50
N PHE A 11 -13.66 -5.58 11.44
CA PHE A 11 -14.75 -5.81 10.49
C PHE A 11 -14.36 -5.63 9.01
N ASP A 12 -13.36 -4.81 8.69
CA ASP A 12 -12.87 -4.69 7.31
C ASP A 12 -11.98 -5.87 6.90
N TRP A 13 -11.46 -6.61 7.88
CA TRP A 13 -10.54 -7.74 7.71
C TRP A 13 -11.25 -9.11 7.81
N GLU A 14 -12.33 -9.17 8.60
CA GLU A 14 -13.15 -10.35 8.87
C GLU A 14 -13.81 -11.02 7.65
N PRO A 15 -14.38 -10.32 6.64
CA PRO A 15 -15.08 -10.98 5.55
C PRO A 15 -14.16 -11.86 4.70
N PHE A 16 -12.87 -11.52 4.59
CA PHE A 16 -11.89 -12.33 3.88
C PHE A 16 -11.55 -13.64 4.63
N LEU A 17 -11.29 -13.54 5.94
CA LEU A 17 -11.03 -14.71 6.79
C LEU A 17 -12.25 -15.63 6.85
N LEU A 18 -13.45 -15.05 6.94
CA LEU A 18 -14.71 -15.79 6.93
C LEU A 18 -14.86 -16.57 5.63
N GLY A 19 -14.48 -15.98 4.49
CA GLY A 19 -14.43 -16.68 3.20
C GLY A 19 -13.47 -17.88 3.21
N ILE A 20 -12.25 -17.74 3.75
CA ILE A 20 -11.28 -18.84 3.86
C ILE A 20 -11.81 -19.96 4.76
N VAL A 21 -12.39 -19.61 5.91
CA VAL A 21 -12.96 -20.59 6.86
C VAL A 21 -14.12 -21.34 6.21
N LEU A 22 -15.00 -20.66 5.47
CA LEU A 22 -16.08 -21.30 4.72
C LEU A 22 -15.57 -22.24 3.64
N LEU A 23 -14.53 -21.84 2.91
CA LEU A 23 -13.94 -22.66 1.86
C LEU A 23 -13.23 -23.90 2.44
N ALA A 24 -12.55 -23.75 3.58
CA ALA A 24 -11.96 -24.85 4.33
C ALA A 24 -13.04 -25.79 4.92
N ALA A 25 -14.15 -25.24 5.43
CA ALA A 25 -15.28 -26.03 5.92
C ALA A 25 -15.97 -26.81 4.79
N LEU A 26 -16.10 -26.22 3.60
CA LEU A 26 -16.61 -26.87 2.40
C LEU A 26 -15.68 -28.01 1.94
N ALA A 27 -14.36 -27.79 1.93
CA ALA A 27 -13.38 -28.82 1.61
C ALA A 27 -13.39 -29.96 2.65
N ALA A 28 -13.59 -29.63 3.92
CA ALA A 28 -13.75 -30.62 4.98
C ALA A 28 -15.07 -31.40 4.84
N SER A 29 -16.18 -30.77 4.45
CA SER A 29 -17.46 -31.48 4.28
C SER A 29 -17.43 -32.48 3.12
N LEU A 30 -16.65 -32.20 2.07
CA LEU A 30 -16.45 -33.10 0.93
C LEU A 30 -15.61 -34.34 1.27
N THR A 31 -14.81 -34.30 2.34
CA THR A 31 -13.93 -35.42 2.74
C THR A 31 -14.57 -36.35 3.77
N VAL A 32 -15.70 -35.97 4.39
CA VAL A 32 -16.41 -36.82 5.37
C VAL A 32 -17.31 -37.83 4.67
N ARG A 33 -16.98 -39.13 4.81
CA ARG A 33 -17.64 -40.30 4.19
C ARG A 33 -19.11 -40.57 4.58
N LEU A 34 -19.76 -39.68 5.33
CA LEU A 34 -21.15 -39.85 5.77
C LEU A 34 -22.08 -39.16 4.77
N ALA A 35 -22.67 -39.95 3.86
CA ALA A 35 -23.42 -39.45 2.71
C ALA A 35 -24.53 -38.44 3.08
N VAL A 36 -25.26 -38.64 4.19
CA VAL A 36 -26.38 -37.75 4.56
C VAL A 36 -25.86 -36.48 5.26
N THR A 37 -24.98 -36.65 6.24
CA THR A 37 -24.42 -35.52 7.01
C THR A 37 -23.55 -34.61 6.14
N GLY A 38 -22.73 -35.17 5.25
CA GLY A 38 -21.94 -34.42 4.28
C GLY A 38 -22.81 -33.62 3.30
N THR A 39 -23.95 -34.18 2.88
CA THR A 39 -24.90 -33.46 2.01
C THR A 39 -25.54 -32.28 2.74
N ILE A 40 -26.02 -32.45 3.97
CA ILE A 40 -26.65 -31.37 4.75
C ILE A 40 -25.63 -30.25 5.03
N VAL A 41 -24.43 -30.61 5.49
CA VAL A 41 -23.35 -29.66 5.76
C VAL A 41 -22.93 -28.94 4.48
N GLY A 42 -22.81 -29.67 3.36
CA GLY A 42 -22.48 -29.09 2.05
C GLY A 42 -23.54 -28.11 1.56
N VAL A 43 -24.83 -28.42 1.72
CA VAL A 43 -25.94 -27.52 1.34
C VAL A 43 -25.94 -26.26 2.21
N ILE A 44 -25.80 -26.39 3.53
CA ILE A 44 -25.73 -25.22 4.44
C ILE A 44 -24.50 -24.38 4.11
N ALA A 45 -23.34 -25.00 3.92
CA ALA A 45 -22.12 -24.30 3.54
C ALA A 45 -22.25 -23.59 2.19
N ALA A 46 -22.90 -24.21 1.19
CA ALA A 46 -23.17 -23.58 -0.10
C ALA A 46 -24.13 -22.39 0.05
N LEU A 47 -25.21 -22.52 0.83
CA LEU A 47 -26.18 -21.44 1.09
C LEU A 47 -25.55 -20.23 1.79
N VAL A 48 -24.52 -20.43 2.63
CA VAL A 48 -23.78 -19.34 3.26
C VAL A 48 -22.65 -18.81 2.36
N ALA A 49 -21.93 -19.70 1.66
CA ALA A 49 -20.80 -19.34 0.81
C ALA A 49 -21.23 -18.55 -0.43
N LEU A 50 -22.33 -18.93 -1.09
CA LEU A 50 -22.78 -18.25 -2.31
C LEU A 50 -23.01 -16.74 -2.10
N PRO A 51 -23.81 -16.29 -1.12
CA PRO A 51 -24.02 -14.86 -0.90
C PRO A 51 -22.74 -14.16 -0.42
N ALA A 52 -21.86 -14.82 0.32
CA ALA A 52 -20.56 -14.28 0.71
C ALA A 52 -19.64 -14.08 -0.51
N ILE A 53 -19.55 -15.06 -1.40
CA ILE A 53 -18.80 -14.97 -2.66
C ILE A 53 -19.40 -13.90 -3.56
N VAL A 54 -20.73 -13.86 -3.71
CA VAL A 54 -21.41 -12.82 -4.50
C VAL A 54 -21.14 -11.44 -3.92
N GLN A 55 -21.16 -11.26 -2.60
CA GLN A 55 -20.77 -10.00 -1.98
C GLN A 55 -19.29 -9.67 -2.23
N LEU A 56 -18.38 -10.63 -2.05
CA LEU A 56 -16.95 -10.45 -2.28
C LEU A 56 -16.66 -10.07 -3.74
N VAL A 57 -17.31 -10.73 -4.68
CA VAL A 57 -17.23 -10.44 -6.12
C VAL A 57 -17.88 -9.12 -6.43
N ARG A 58 -19.02 -8.76 -5.83
CA ARG A 58 -19.70 -7.48 -6.05
C ARG A 58 -18.89 -6.32 -5.48
N ILE A 59 -18.22 -6.51 -4.35
CA ILE A 59 -17.24 -5.58 -3.79
C ILE A 59 -16.04 -5.52 -4.74
N GLY A 60 -15.42 -6.65 -5.08
CA GLY A 60 -14.28 -6.70 -6.00
C GLY A 60 -14.53 -6.09 -7.38
N LEU A 61 -15.73 -6.26 -7.94
CA LEU A 61 -16.16 -5.70 -9.23
C LEU A 61 -16.52 -4.21 -9.12
N ARG A 62 -17.19 -3.78 -8.04
CA ARG A 62 -17.47 -2.34 -7.81
C ARG A 62 -16.23 -1.55 -7.45
N THR A 63 -15.24 -2.21 -6.84
CA THR A 63 -13.93 -1.64 -6.50
C THR A 63 -12.88 -1.93 -7.59
N GLY A 64 -13.29 -2.62 -8.66
CA GLY A 64 -12.45 -3.09 -9.74
C GLY A 64 -12.01 -1.94 -10.63
N GLY A 65 -10.76 -1.51 -10.45
CA GLY A 65 -9.94 -1.00 -11.53
C GLY A 65 -9.12 0.23 -11.21
N GLU A 66 -9.67 1.23 -10.54
CA GLU A 66 -9.10 2.59 -10.66
C GLU A 66 -9.25 3.48 -9.42
N ARG A 67 -9.77 2.96 -8.31
CA ARG A 67 -9.96 3.74 -7.08
C ARG A 67 -8.79 3.57 -6.12
N ASN A 68 -8.40 4.68 -5.51
CA ASN A 68 -7.45 4.68 -4.40
C ASN A 68 -8.06 3.96 -3.20
N SER A 69 -7.25 3.19 -2.50
CA SER A 69 -7.66 2.41 -1.34
C SER A 69 -6.59 2.46 -0.24
N ALA A 70 -6.96 2.04 0.97
CA ALA A 70 -6.00 1.90 2.07
C ALA A 70 -4.84 0.95 1.74
N SER A 71 -4.98 0.05 0.76
CA SER A 71 -3.87 -0.84 0.38
C SER A 71 -3.02 -0.32 -0.77
N ARG A 72 -3.51 0.66 -1.54
CA ARG A 72 -2.89 1.10 -2.80
C ARG A 72 -3.36 2.48 -3.28
N LEU A 73 -2.40 3.35 -3.58
CA LEU A 73 -2.60 4.52 -4.44
C LEU A 73 -2.49 4.09 -5.91
N VAL A 74 -3.53 4.37 -6.70
CA VAL A 74 -3.64 3.98 -8.11
C VAL A 74 -3.54 5.20 -9.04
N ARG A 75 -4.13 6.33 -8.63
CA ARG A 75 -4.17 7.59 -9.38
C ARG A 75 -3.94 8.77 -8.46
N LEU A 76 -3.37 9.84 -9.01
CA LEU A 76 -3.23 11.14 -8.33
C LEU A 76 -4.34 12.12 -8.73
N ASP A 77 -5.18 11.76 -9.71
CA ASP A 77 -6.26 12.60 -10.21
C ASP A 77 -7.20 13.01 -9.08
N GLY A 78 -7.50 14.31 -9.02
CA GLY A 78 -8.36 14.89 -7.98
C GLY A 78 -7.65 15.26 -6.68
N PHE A 79 -6.33 15.07 -6.60
CA PHE A 79 -5.52 15.58 -5.49
C PHE A 79 -4.67 16.79 -5.90
N ASP A 80 -4.61 17.78 -5.02
CA ASP A 80 -3.66 18.88 -5.12
C ASP A 80 -2.33 18.44 -4.50
N LEU A 81 -1.26 18.41 -5.32
CA LEU A 81 0.06 17.97 -4.89
C LEU A 81 0.87 19.16 -4.39
N ARG A 82 1.19 19.17 -3.08
CA ARG A 82 1.91 20.29 -2.46
C ARG A 82 3.29 19.88 -1.96
N PRO A 83 4.36 20.53 -2.46
CA PRO A 83 5.70 20.32 -1.93
C PRO A 83 5.79 20.92 -0.53
N VAL A 84 6.49 20.22 0.35
CA VAL A 84 6.68 20.61 1.74
C VAL A 84 8.17 20.74 2.05
N ALA A 85 8.53 21.71 2.87
CA ALA A 85 9.90 21.87 3.34
C ALA A 85 10.33 20.65 4.14
N THR A 86 11.55 20.18 3.89
CA THR A 86 12.10 18.99 4.54
C THR A 86 13.30 19.33 5.41
N ASP A 87 13.39 18.71 6.58
CA ASP A 87 14.55 18.80 7.48
C ASP A 87 15.22 17.42 7.60
N GLY A 88 16.24 17.22 6.76
CA GLY A 88 16.99 15.98 6.66
C GLY A 88 16.31 14.91 5.80
N THR A 89 16.87 13.71 5.83
CA THR A 89 16.42 12.56 5.03
C THR A 89 16.07 11.36 5.91
N LEU A 90 15.18 10.51 5.40
CA LEU A 90 14.75 9.27 6.04
C LEU A 90 14.87 8.13 5.04
N MET A 91 15.50 7.03 5.48
CA MET A 91 15.44 5.77 4.75
C MET A 91 14.04 5.18 4.83
N LEU A 92 13.49 4.80 3.68
CA LEU A 92 12.24 4.05 3.64
C LEU A 92 12.45 2.58 4.05
N ASP A 93 11.50 2.06 4.82
CA ASP A 93 11.39 0.65 5.12
C ASP A 93 10.90 -0.15 3.91
N GLU A 94 11.31 -1.41 3.83
CA GLU A 94 10.86 -2.40 2.83
C GLU A 94 11.15 -2.06 1.36
N THR A 95 12.07 -1.13 1.10
CA THR A 95 12.58 -0.81 -0.25
C THR A 95 13.09 -2.05 -0.98
N ASN A 96 13.72 -2.98 -0.26
CA ASN A 96 14.17 -4.28 -0.79
C ASN A 96 13.04 -5.16 -1.37
N ARG A 97 11.80 -5.01 -0.91
CA ARG A 97 10.62 -5.72 -1.44
C ARG A 97 9.97 -4.99 -2.62
N ARG A 98 10.47 -3.80 -2.96
CA ARG A 98 9.93 -2.88 -3.97
C ARG A 98 10.89 -2.65 -5.15
N GLN A 99 11.87 -3.52 -5.37
CA GLN A 99 12.87 -3.36 -6.43
C GLN A 99 12.23 -3.19 -7.82
N ASP A 100 11.24 -4.01 -8.17
CA ASP A 100 10.54 -3.87 -9.46
C ASP A 100 9.88 -2.49 -9.64
N SER A 101 9.40 -1.89 -8.55
CA SER A 101 8.79 -0.55 -8.58
C SER A 101 9.85 0.55 -8.66
N ILE A 102 11.01 0.35 -8.02
CA ILE A 102 12.17 1.25 -8.07
C ILE A 102 12.77 1.25 -9.47
N ASP A 103 13.00 0.06 -10.05
CA ASP A 103 13.54 -0.11 -11.42
C ASP A 103 12.64 0.58 -12.45
N LEU A 104 11.33 0.41 -12.29
CA LEU A 104 10.35 1.03 -13.16
C LEU A 104 10.30 2.56 -12.96
N ALA A 105 10.48 3.08 -11.75
CA ALA A 105 10.60 4.52 -11.50
C ALA A 105 11.89 5.11 -12.10
N LEU A 106 13.01 4.39 -11.99
CA LEU A 106 14.29 4.74 -12.64
C LEU A 106 14.14 4.85 -14.17
N GLY A 107 13.32 3.99 -14.77
CA GLY A 107 13.04 4.02 -16.21
C GLY A 107 12.25 5.25 -16.67
N TRP A 108 11.67 6.04 -15.76
CA TRP A 108 10.82 7.19 -16.09
C TRP A 108 11.47 8.55 -15.80
N THR A 109 12.45 8.60 -14.90
CA THR A 109 12.93 9.86 -14.33
C THR A 109 14.45 9.90 -14.32
N GLU A 110 15.05 10.89 -14.99
CA GLU A 110 16.49 10.89 -15.23
C GLU A 110 17.30 11.47 -14.06
N HIS A 111 16.80 12.48 -13.33
CA HIS A 111 17.69 13.28 -12.45
C HIS A 111 17.17 13.65 -11.05
N SER A 112 15.86 13.61 -10.79
CA SER A 112 15.30 13.93 -9.47
C SER A 112 14.02 13.15 -9.24
N PHE A 113 13.98 12.35 -8.16
CA PHE A 113 12.76 11.64 -7.79
C PHE A 113 11.95 12.50 -6.84
N THR A 114 10.66 12.62 -7.11
CA THR A 114 9.70 13.15 -6.16
C THR A 114 8.81 12.00 -5.72
N VAL A 115 8.46 11.97 -4.44
CA VAL A 115 7.49 11.02 -3.92
C VAL A 115 6.31 11.74 -3.30
N VAL A 116 5.13 11.13 -3.44
CA VAL A 116 3.93 11.49 -2.69
C VAL A 116 3.85 10.63 -1.45
N LEU A 117 3.52 11.25 -0.32
CA LEU A 117 3.27 10.58 0.95
C LEU A 117 1.78 10.21 1.04
N TRP A 118 1.49 8.90 1.03
CA TRP A 118 0.14 8.36 1.12
C TRP A 118 -0.14 7.81 2.53
N PRO A 119 -0.99 8.50 3.34
CA PRO A 119 -1.26 8.10 4.71
C PRO A 119 -2.25 6.92 4.80
N SER A 120 -2.25 6.25 5.94
CA SER A 120 -3.13 5.10 6.25
C SER A 120 -3.06 4.00 5.18
N ALA A 121 -1.86 3.76 4.67
CA ALA A 121 -1.54 2.64 3.81
C ALA A 121 -1.36 1.36 4.62
N THR A 122 -1.75 0.21 4.09
CA THR A 122 -1.48 -1.08 4.73
C THR A 122 -0.83 -2.07 3.77
N ARG A 123 -0.11 -3.04 4.35
CA ARG A 123 0.31 -4.22 3.60
C ARG A 123 -0.93 -5.05 3.26
N TRP A 124 -0.92 -5.77 2.13
CA TRP A 124 -2.00 -6.67 1.68
C TRP A 124 -2.57 -7.55 2.83
N LEU A 125 -1.71 -8.00 3.75
CA LEU A 125 -2.05 -8.86 4.89
C LEU A 125 -1.72 -8.19 6.24
N GLY A 126 -1.51 -6.88 6.23
CA GLY A 126 -1.26 -6.09 7.42
C GLY A 126 -2.56 -5.62 8.05
N ARG A 127 -2.52 -5.46 9.37
CA ARG A 127 -3.48 -4.61 10.08
C ARG A 127 -2.88 -3.24 10.40
N GLU A 128 -1.56 -3.13 10.42
CA GLU A 128 -0.83 -1.90 10.71
C GLU A 128 -1.07 -0.90 9.56
N LEU A 129 -1.57 0.28 9.92
CA LEU A 129 -1.67 1.44 9.04
C LEU A 129 -0.37 2.23 9.16
N ARG A 130 0.21 2.57 8.00
CA ARG A 130 1.48 3.27 7.87
C ARG A 130 1.42 4.25 6.70
N THR A 131 2.31 5.22 6.66
CA THR A 131 2.49 6.10 5.51
C THR A 131 3.39 5.40 4.48
N GLU A 132 2.89 5.22 3.26
CA GLU A 132 3.62 4.65 2.13
C GLU A 132 4.02 5.78 1.17
N ALA A 133 5.26 5.77 0.70
CA ALA A 133 5.74 6.72 -0.29
C ALA A 133 5.58 6.15 -1.70
N TYR A 134 5.16 6.99 -2.65
CA TYR A 134 4.97 6.64 -4.05
C TYR A 134 5.77 7.57 -4.95
N PHE A 135 6.63 7.04 -5.81
CA PHE A 135 7.26 7.80 -6.89
C PHE A 135 6.20 8.37 -7.82
N VAL A 136 6.40 9.63 -8.20
CA VAL A 136 5.60 10.35 -9.20
C VAL A 136 6.45 10.68 -10.42
N GLY A 137 5.79 11.04 -11.54
CA GLY A 137 6.45 11.37 -12.81
C GLY A 137 6.27 10.33 -13.91
N GLY A 138 5.83 9.12 -13.57
CA GLY A 138 5.44 8.10 -14.55
C GLY A 138 3.94 8.04 -14.85
N PRO A 139 3.51 7.12 -15.74
CA PRO A 139 2.10 6.91 -16.08
C PRO A 139 1.23 6.48 -14.89
N ARG A 140 1.83 5.90 -13.85
CA ARG A 140 1.15 5.51 -12.61
C ARG A 140 2.08 5.69 -11.41
N PRO A 141 1.56 6.00 -10.21
CA PRO A 141 2.37 6.04 -8.99
C PRO A 141 3.02 4.67 -8.72
N ALA A 142 4.34 4.66 -8.51
CA ALA A 142 5.10 3.45 -8.21
C ALA A 142 5.49 3.43 -6.73
N ARG A 143 5.32 2.30 -6.04
CA ARG A 143 5.60 2.22 -4.59
C ARG A 143 7.10 2.32 -4.32
N ALA A 144 7.49 3.24 -3.45
CA ALA A 144 8.87 3.41 -3.02
C ALA A 144 9.19 2.63 -1.72
N GLY A 145 8.23 2.57 -0.79
CA GLY A 145 8.41 1.93 0.51
C GLY A 145 7.54 2.59 1.59
N PHE A 146 7.75 2.23 2.85
CA PHE A 146 7.04 2.82 3.98
C PHE A 146 7.95 3.76 4.76
N LEU A 147 7.38 4.80 5.37
CA LEU A 147 8.13 5.60 6.34
C LEU A 147 8.49 4.76 7.58
N PRO A 148 9.65 5.03 8.22
CA PRO A 148 10.01 4.43 9.49
C PRO A 148 8.90 4.63 10.52
N ARG A 149 8.59 3.58 11.29
CA ARG A 149 7.47 3.59 12.25
C ARG A 149 7.48 4.75 13.24
N GLY A 150 8.66 5.19 13.66
CA GLY A 150 8.81 6.31 14.60
C GLY A 150 8.32 7.63 14.00
N THR A 151 8.70 7.92 12.76
CA THR A 151 8.29 9.13 12.03
C THR A 151 6.84 9.06 11.57
N ASP A 152 6.40 7.89 11.12
CA ASP A 152 5.02 7.67 10.67
C ASP A 152 4.00 8.06 11.74
N ALA A 153 4.26 7.70 13.01
CA ALA A 153 3.38 8.01 14.11
C ALA A 153 3.23 9.52 14.38
N SER A 154 4.24 10.33 14.05
CA SER A 154 4.19 11.79 14.28
C SER A 154 3.49 12.53 13.14
N ILE A 155 3.72 12.12 11.88
CA ILE A 155 3.23 12.88 10.72
C ILE A 155 1.96 12.29 10.08
N GLY A 156 1.65 11.02 10.31
CA GLY A 156 0.59 10.30 9.60
C GLY A 156 -0.80 10.93 9.77
N GLU A 157 -1.10 11.50 10.95
CA GLU A 157 -2.39 12.15 11.23
C GLU A 157 -2.57 13.46 10.44
N ALA A 158 -1.52 14.27 10.38
CA ALA A 158 -1.55 15.51 9.62
C ALA A 158 -1.73 15.23 8.13
N LEU A 159 -1.02 14.21 7.61
CA LEU A 159 -1.16 13.78 6.23
C LEU A 159 -2.57 13.23 5.94
N GLU A 160 -3.18 12.50 6.87
CA GLU A 160 -4.54 11.99 6.74
C GLU A 160 -5.57 13.11 6.65
N SER A 161 -5.47 14.12 7.52
CA SER A 161 -6.31 15.33 7.46
C SER A 161 -6.21 16.05 6.12
N LEU A 162 -4.98 16.23 5.61
CA LEU A 162 -4.74 16.85 4.30
C LEU A 162 -5.35 16.02 3.16
N ARG A 163 -5.17 14.69 3.20
CA ARG A 163 -5.76 13.78 2.20
C ARG A 163 -7.28 13.89 2.19
N ASP A 164 -7.92 13.99 3.35
CA ASP A 164 -9.37 14.09 3.47
C ASP A 164 -9.90 15.43 2.89
N THR A 165 -9.05 16.46 2.82
CA THR A 165 -9.32 17.72 2.10
C THR A 165 -8.93 17.70 0.62
N GLY A 166 -8.41 16.58 0.10
CA GLY A 166 -7.98 16.45 -1.29
C GLY A 166 -6.55 16.94 -1.56
N VAL A 167 -5.72 17.11 -0.54
CA VAL A 167 -4.33 17.55 -0.67
C VAL A 167 -3.37 16.39 -0.36
N LEU A 168 -2.36 16.18 -1.21
CA LEU A 168 -1.28 15.23 -0.97
C LEU A 168 0.06 15.93 -0.90
N VAL A 169 0.90 15.48 0.02
CA VAL A 169 2.23 16.07 0.24
C VAL A 169 3.27 15.39 -0.64
N THR A 170 4.07 16.20 -1.32
CA THR A 170 5.25 15.75 -2.06
C THR A 170 6.54 16.12 -1.33
N VAL A 171 7.50 15.21 -1.38
CA VAL A 171 8.87 15.43 -0.89
C VAL A 171 9.87 14.88 -1.90
N ASP A 172 11.07 15.43 -1.88
CA ASP A 172 12.17 14.92 -2.70
C ASP A 172 12.61 13.55 -2.22
N ALA A 173 13.03 12.72 -3.17
CA ALA A 173 13.52 11.38 -2.93
C ALA A 173 14.83 11.15 -3.68
N ARG A 174 15.65 10.26 -3.10
CA ARG A 174 16.91 9.82 -3.67
C ARG A 174 16.98 8.31 -3.63
N ILE A 175 17.34 7.71 -4.75
CA ILE A 175 17.60 6.28 -4.87
C ILE A 175 19.12 6.08 -4.81
N PHE A 176 19.59 5.14 -3.99
CA PHE A 176 21.01 4.86 -3.82
C PHE A 176 21.24 3.39 -3.45
N GLY A 177 22.47 2.93 -3.66
CA GLY A 177 22.90 1.56 -3.41
C GLY A 177 23.96 1.11 -4.42
N ASP A 178 24.60 -0.02 -4.14
CA ASP A 178 25.68 -0.58 -4.97
C ASP A 178 25.17 -1.30 -6.24
N GLY A 179 23.87 -1.28 -6.50
CA GLY A 179 23.32 -1.69 -7.79
C GLY A 179 23.73 -0.64 -8.83
N LYS A 180 24.56 -1.01 -9.81
CA LYS A 180 24.84 -0.13 -10.97
C LYS A 180 23.50 0.29 -11.57
N LEU A 181 23.17 1.59 -11.58
CA LEU A 181 22.01 2.09 -12.31
C LEU A 181 21.98 1.43 -13.71
N PRO A 182 20.79 1.05 -14.20
CA PRO A 182 20.68 0.36 -15.49
C PRO A 182 21.48 1.12 -16.54
N ASP A 183 22.47 0.46 -17.13
CA ASP A 183 23.15 1.00 -18.30
C ASP A 183 22.07 1.18 -19.38
N PRO A 184 21.84 2.40 -19.91
CA PRO A 184 20.79 2.64 -20.91
C PRO A 184 20.99 1.80 -22.17
N THR A 185 22.20 1.27 -22.39
CA THR A 185 22.50 0.34 -23.50
C THR A 185 22.20 -1.13 -23.20
N ARG A 186 21.86 -1.49 -21.95
CA ARG A 186 21.55 -2.87 -21.50
C ARG A 186 20.32 -2.92 -20.57
N PRO A 187 19.09 -2.78 -21.13
CA PRO A 187 17.85 -2.58 -20.39
C PRO A 187 17.38 -3.75 -19.50
N PHE A 188 18.05 -4.91 -19.52
CA PHE A 188 17.59 -6.14 -18.83
C PHE A 188 18.57 -6.67 -17.77
N THR A 189 19.58 -5.90 -17.38
CA THR A 189 20.50 -6.35 -16.34
C THR A 189 19.86 -6.11 -14.97
N ARG A 190 19.37 -7.17 -14.31
CA ARG A 190 18.95 -7.08 -12.90
C ARG A 190 20.08 -6.48 -12.07
N LEU A 191 19.75 -5.49 -11.24
CA LEU A 191 20.69 -4.87 -10.33
C LEU A 191 21.28 -5.91 -9.39
N ALA A 192 22.61 -5.97 -9.32
CA ALA A 192 23.33 -7.00 -8.56
C ALA A 192 23.15 -6.85 -7.03
N ARG A 193 22.62 -5.72 -6.56
CA ARG A 193 22.37 -5.41 -5.14
C ARG A 193 21.08 -4.57 -5.00
N PRO A 194 20.35 -4.72 -3.88
CA PRO A 194 19.10 -4.01 -3.68
C PRO A 194 19.33 -2.50 -3.53
N LEU A 195 18.55 -1.71 -4.26
CA LEU A 195 18.49 -0.27 -4.11
C LEU A 195 17.66 0.11 -2.89
N THR A 196 18.07 1.19 -2.24
CA THR A 196 17.37 1.82 -1.12
C THR A 196 16.90 3.20 -1.55
N VAL A 197 15.84 3.68 -0.88
CA VAL A 197 15.22 4.97 -1.15
C VAL A 197 15.28 5.80 0.12
N GLU A 198 15.79 7.02 -0.03
CA GLU A 198 15.73 8.08 0.96
C GLU A 198 14.69 9.09 0.52
N VAL A 199 13.96 9.66 1.48
CA VAL A 199 13.00 10.73 1.25
C VAL A 199 13.28 11.88 2.20
N GLY A 200 13.01 13.11 1.78
CA GLY A 200 13.08 14.25 2.67
C GLY A 200 12.08 14.11 3.82
N ARG A 201 12.51 14.37 5.05
CA ARG A 201 11.63 14.35 6.23
C ARG A 201 10.83 15.64 6.26
N PRO A 202 9.48 15.62 6.18
CA PRO A 202 8.69 16.84 6.33
C PRO A 202 8.98 17.52 7.68
N VAL A 203 9.15 18.84 7.66
CA VAL A 203 9.21 19.64 8.90
C VAL A 203 7.84 19.58 9.58
N ASP A 204 7.81 19.34 10.90
CA ASP A 204 6.57 19.13 11.65
C ASP A 204 5.58 20.31 11.47
N ASP A 205 6.09 21.55 11.48
CA ASP A 205 5.27 22.77 11.29
C ASP A 205 4.89 23.03 9.82
N ALA A 206 5.62 22.47 8.86
CA ALA A 206 5.37 22.72 7.45
C ALA A 206 4.09 22.03 6.96
N LEU A 207 3.70 20.92 7.60
CA LEU A 207 2.41 20.27 7.34
C LEU A 207 1.23 21.10 7.86
N ALA A 208 1.38 21.73 9.02
CA ALA A 208 0.34 22.57 9.62
C ALA A 208 0.09 23.87 8.84
N GLY A 209 1.10 24.36 8.09
CA GLY A 209 1.00 25.54 7.24
C GLY A 209 0.19 25.33 5.95
N ILE A 210 -0.12 24.08 5.58
CA ILE A 210 -0.87 23.77 4.37
C ILE A 210 -2.37 23.99 4.64
N ARG A 211 -2.92 25.08 4.10
CA ARG A 211 -4.37 25.33 4.08
C ARG A 211 -5.00 24.69 2.84
N PRO A 212 -6.16 24.03 2.93
CA PRO A 212 -6.88 23.54 1.75
C PRO A 212 -7.15 24.69 0.76
#